data_AF-F4R4Z1-F1
#
_entry.id   AF-F4R4Z1-F1
#
_cell.length_a   1.000
_cell.length_b   1.000
_cell.length_c   1.000
_cell.angle_alpha   90.00
_cell.angle_beta   90.00
_cell.angle_gamma   90.00
#
_symmetry.space_group_name_H-M   'P 1'
#
loop_
_entity.id
_entity.type
_entity.pdbx_description
1 polymer ?
#
loop_
_entity_poly.entity_id
_entity_poly.type
_entity_poly.pdbx_seq_one_letter_code
_entity_poly.pdbx_strand_id
1 'polypeptide(L)'
;MTEASTPYQSYETITYDETARTFNAARYSAAQPQGIPAIAISVYGDKNRHGYNELVPSDPSFIYAKVVVRLVDALTLGDKKSPYLPPDFLLNVNIQKAGPKENCQKPEDYKFVLTSQYGHSNLKFWKNHQDIERCGTSVLPSEHEIMDRDEGCWASVTVRLAKDDARANEKEQDMVVNLLGDLLTCP
;
A
#
# COMPACT_ATOMS: atom_id res chain seq x y z
N MET A 1 -39.66 27.89 22.58
CA MET A 1 -38.54 27.00 22.90
C MET A 1 -38.02 26.46 21.58
N THR A 2 -37.00 27.11 21.04
CA THR A 2 -36.32 26.75 19.80
C THR A 2 -34.98 26.14 20.19
N GLU A 3 -34.81 24.84 19.96
CA GLU A 3 -33.53 24.17 20.17
C GLU A 3 -32.52 24.69 19.15
N ALA A 4 -31.41 25.21 19.66
CA ALA A 4 -30.26 25.59 18.86
C ALA A 4 -29.55 24.31 18.39
N SER A 5 -29.56 24.08 17.07
CA SER A 5 -28.70 23.10 16.44
C SER A 5 -27.25 23.55 16.55
N THR A 6 -26.46 22.80 17.30
CA THR A 6 -25.00 22.94 17.30
C THR A 6 -24.47 22.52 15.93
N PRO A 7 -23.57 23.31 15.31
CA PRO A 7 -23.05 23.00 13.99
C PRO A 7 -22.15 21.76 14.05
N TYR A 8 -22.31 20.90 13.06
CA TYR A 8 -21.43 19.77 12.73
C TYR A 8 -19.98 20.24 12.74
N GLN A 9 -19.20 19.78 13.71
CA GLN A 9 -17.77 20.02 13.76
C GLN A 9 -17.12 19.10 12.72
N SER A 10 -16.51 19.70 11.70
CA SER A 10 -15.78 19.03 10.64
C SER A 10 -14.63 18.22 11.23
N TYR A 11 -14.76 16.89 11.22
CA TYR A 11 -13.63 15.99 11.44
C TYR A 11 -12.75 16.01 10.19
N GLU A 12 -11.92 17.04 10.05
CA GLU A 12 -10.77 17.02 9.15
C GLU A 12 -9.75 15.99 9.68
N THR A 13 -9.31 15.11 8.77
CA THR A 13 -8.18 14.17 8.90
C THR A 13 -8.26 13.08 9.98
N ILE A 14 -9.20 12.13 9.83
CA ILE A 14 -8.89 10.73 10.18
C ILE A 14 -8.43 10.10 8.88
N THR A 15 -7.16 9.73 8.79
CA THR A 15 -6.67 9.01 7.60
C THR A 15 -7.38 7.66 7.53
N TYR A 16 -7.76 7.21 6.33
CA TYR A 16 -8.47 5.93 6.15
C TYR A 16 -7.74 4.74 6.81
N ASP A 17 -6.43 4.87 7.01
CA ASP A 17 -5.55 3.82 7.49
C ASP A 17 -5.37 3.78 9.02
N GLU A 18 -5.47 4.92 9.72
CA GLU A 18 -5.36 4.98 11.19
C GLU A 18 -6.44 4.14 11.89
N THR A 19 -7.57 3.89 11.23
CA THR A 19 -8.64 3.00 11.72
C THR A 19 -8.62 1.60 11.07
N ALA A 20 -7.74 1.36 10.09
CA ALA A 20 -7.66 0.09 9.39
C ALA A 20 -6.95 -0.95 10.25
N ARG A 21 -7.66 -2.04 10.57
CA ARG A 21 -7.15 -3.09 11.48
C ARG A 21 -5.98 -3.87 10.89
N THR A 22 -6.00 -4.12 9.58
CA THR A 22 -4.92 -4.82 8.87
C THR A 22 -3.61 -4.04 8.97
N PHE A 23 -3.66 -2.74 8.69
CA PHE A 23 -2.51 -1.85 8.81
C PHE A 23 -1.99 -1.75 10.23
N ASN A 24 -2.88 -1.50 11.19
CA ASN A 24 -2.48 -1.36 12.59
C ASN A 24 -1.85 -2.64 13.19
N ALA A 25 -2.24 -3.83 12.74
CA ALA A 25 -1.59 -5.07 13.14
C ALA A 25 -0.14 -5.18 12.61
N ALA A 26 0.08 -4.81 11.34
CA ALA A 26 1.42 -4.75 10.76
C ALA A 26 2.28 -3.68 11.47
N ARG A 27 1.70 -2.50 11.68
CA ARG A 27 2.32 -1.37 12.38
C ARG A 27 2.75 -1.75 13.79
N TYR A 28 1.89 -2.41 14.56
CA TYR A 28 2.22 -2.86 15.91
C TYR A 28 3.46 -3.75 15.94
N SER A 29 3.59 -4.65 14.97
CA SER A 29 4.74 -5.58 14.85
C SER A 29 6.03 -4.85 14.48
N ALA A 30 5.95 -3.93 13.52
CA ALA A 30 7.09 -3.14 13.05
C ALA A 30 7.59 -2.12 14.09
N ALA A 31 6.69 -1.61 14.96
CA ALA A 31 7.03 -0.66 16.03
C ALA A 31 7.59 -1.30 17.31
N GLN A 32 7.68 -2.64 17.39
CA GLN A 32 8.30 -3.31 18.54
C GLN A 32 9.81 -3.05 18.59
N PRO A 33 10.46 -3.12 19.77
CA PRO A 33 11.92 -2.96 19.88
C PRO A 33 12.74 -3.92 19.01
N GLN A 34 12.18 -5.10 18.69
CA GLN A 34 12.80 -6.09 17.82
C GLN A 34 12.62 -5.77 16.33
N GLY A 35 11.73 -4.83 15.98
CA GLY A 35 11.53 -4.31 14.62
C GLY A 35 11.15 -5.39 13.62
N ILE A 36 10.09 -6.14 13.87
CA ILE A 36 9.69 -7.26 12.99
C ILE A 36 9.19 -6.68 11.65
N PRO A 37 9.82 -7.02 10.50
CA PRO A 37 9.33 -6.60 9.18
C PRO A 37 7.86 -6.95 8.99
N ALA A 38 7.05 -5.98 8.54
CA ALA A 38 5.62 -6.18 8.40
C ALA A 38 5.07 -5.60 7.10
N ILE A 39 4.03 -6.24 6.58
CA ILE A 39 3.31 -5.83 5.37
C ILE A 39 1.81 -5.90 5.70
N ALA A 40 1.09 -4.82 5.42
CA ALA A 40 -0.36 -4.77 5.40
C ALA A 40 -0.85 -4.90 3.96
N ILE A 41 -1.78 -5.81 3.69
CA ILE A 41 -2.24 -6.10 2.34
C ILE A 41 -3.77 -5.98 2.29
N SER A 42 -4.24 -5.18 1.36
CA SER A 42 -5.66 -4.94 1.11
C SER A 42 -5.99 -5.11 -0.37
N VAL A 43 -7.19 -5.60 -0.67
CA VAL A 43 -7.74 -5.59 -2.03
C VAL A 43 -8.73 -4.44 -2.14
N TYR A 44 -8.52 -3.57 -3.13
CA TYR A 44 -9.31 -2.37 -3.34
C TYR A 44 -10.56 -2.65 -4.17
N GLY A 45 -11.72 -2.23 -3.66
CA GLY A 45 -12.97 -2.21 -4.42
C GLY A 45 -13.60 -3.57 -4.73
N ASP A 46 -13.01 -4.70 -4.31
CA ASP A 46 -13.58 -6.03 -4.54
C ASP A 46 -14.74 -6.32 -3.57
N LYS A 47 -15.88 -6.70 -4.15
CA LYS A 47 -17.11 -7.06 -3.45
C LYS A 47 -17.41 -8.57 -3.51
N ASN A 48 -16.58 -9.34 -4.21
CA ASN A 48 -16.70 -10.79 -4.34
C ASN A 48 -16.15 -11.50 -3.09
N ARG A 49 -16.86 -11.33 -1.97
CA ARG A 49 -16.49 -11.93 -0.67
C ARG A 49 -17.27 -13.21 -0.46
N HIS A 50 -16.56 -14.28 -0.11
CA HIS A 50 -17.13 -15.60 0.19
C HIS A 50 -16.31 -16.29 1.29
N GLY A 51 -16.85 -17.36 1.85
CA GLY A 51 -16.16 -18.15 2.88
C GLY A 51 -14.91 -18.84 2.33
N TYR A 52 -13.87 -18.99 3.16
CA TYR A 52 -12.63 -19.69 2.76
C TYR A 52 -12.83 -21.18 2.44
N ASN A 53 -13.99 -21.73 2.82
CA ASN A 53 -14.42 -23.10 2.58
C ASN A 53 -15.36 -23.23 1.36
N GLU A 54 -15.63 -22.14 0.64
CA GLU A 54 -16.47 -22.14 -0.55
C GLU A 54 -15.62 -22.22 -1.81
N LEU A 55 -15.97 -23.15 -2.71
CA LEU A 55 -15.34 -23.25 -4.03
C LEU A 55 -16.13 -22.39 -5.02
N VAL A 56 -15.61 -21.19 -5.31
CA VAL A 56 -16.21 -20.28 -6.29
C VAL A 56 -15.46 -20.40 -7.62
N PRO A 57 -16.14 -20.76 -8.74
CA PRO A 57 -15.51 -20.72 -10.05
C PRO A 57 -14.95 -19.33 -10.36
N SER A 58 -13.70 -19.27 -10.82
CA SER A 58 -13.00 -18.01 -11.10
C SER A 58 -12.79 -17.11 -9.87
N ASP A 59 -12.69 -17.71 -8.68
CA ASP A 59 -12.33 -16.99 -7.45
C ASP A 59 -11.00 -16.22 -7.64
N PRO A 60 -11.01 -14.88 -7.52
CA PRO A 60 -9.80 -14.08 -7.66
C PRO A 60 -8.85 -14.23 -6.47
N SER A 61 -9.24 -14.88 -5.36
CA SER A 61 -8.39 -15.12 -4.19
C SER A 61 -7.07 -15.80 -4.53
N PHE A 62 -7.08 -16.73 -5.49
CA PHE A 62 -5.85 -17.37 -5.99
C PHE A 62 -4.94 -16.38 -6.70
N ILE A 63 -5.51 -15.47 -7.49
CA ILE A 63 -4.76 -14.41 -8.18
C ILE A 63 -4.11 -13.50 -7.14
N TYR A 64 -4.89 -13.00 -6.17
CA TYR A 64 -4.38 -12.13 -5.11
C TYR A 64 -3.27 -12.81 -4.31
N ALA A 65 -3.46 -14.08 -3.90
CA ALA A 65 -2.44 -14.82 -3.16
C ALA A 65 -1.13 -14.95 -3.96
N LYS A 66 -1.20 -15.20 -5.27
CA LYS A 66 -0.01 -15.27 -6.13
C LYS A 66 0.66 -13.91 -6.33
N VAL A 67 -0.10 -12.82 -6.42
CA VAL A 67 0.45 -11.45 -6.44
C VAL A 67 1.21 -11.16 -5.15
N VAL A 68 0.64 -11.52 -4.00
CA VAL A 68 1.29 -11.37 -2.70
C VAL A 68 2.58 -12.19 -2.63
N VAL A 69 2.57 -13.44 -3.11
CA VAL A 69 3.77 -14.29 -3.16
C VAL A 69 4.85 -13.62 -4.01
N ARG A 70 4.53 -13.03 -5.17
CA ARG A 70 5.53 -12.29 -5.99
C ARG A 70 6.19 -11.16 -5.20
N LEU A 71 5.43 -10.41 -4.40
CA LEU A 71 5.98 -9.34 -3.55
C LEU A 71 6.86 -9.89 -2.42
N VAL A 72 6.37 -10.91 -1.71
CA VAL A 72 7.11 -11.53 -0.59
C VAL A 72 8.39 -12.20 -1.09
N ASP A 73 8.34 -12.87 -2.24
CA ASP A 73 9.50 -13.48 -2.88
C ASP A 73 10.54 -12.41 -3.26
N ALA A 74 10.11 -11.26 -3.81
CA ALA A 74 11.01 -10.17 -4.11
C ALA A 74 11.72 -9.60 -2.85
N LEU A 75 11.04 -9.60 -1.70
CA LEU A 75 11.61 -9.13 -0.43
C LEU A 75 12.52 -10.17 0.23
N THR A 76 12.23 -11.46 0.08
CA THR A 76 12.83 -12.53 0.90
C THR A 76 13.77 -13.47 0.16
N LEU A 77 13.70 -13.55 -1.17
CA LEU A 77 14.54 -14.44 -1.97
C LEU A 77 15.79 -13.72 -2.55
N GLY A 78 16.82 -14.51 -2.85
CA GLY A 78 18.11 -14.07 -3.39
C GLY A 78 19.22 -13.97 -2.34
N ASP A 79 20.29 -13.24 -2.65
CA ASP A 79 21.42 -12.99 -1.72
C ASP A 79 21.10 -11.91 -0.67
N LYS A 80 19.83 -11.48 -0.58
CA LYS A 80 19.35 -10.45 0.35
C LYS A 80 19.40 -11.00 1.77
N LYS A 81 20.47 -10.67 2.48
CA LYS A 81 20.57 -10.92 3.91
C LYS A 81 19.75 -9.88 4.65
N SER A 82 19.20 -10.28 5.79
CA SER A 82 18.49 -9.42 6.75
C SER A 82 19.12 -8.02 6.85
N PRO A 83 18.30 -6.95 6.92
CA PRO A 83 16.86 -6.99 7.16
C PRO A 83 15.99 -6.95 5.89
N TYR A 84 14.92 -7.76 5.85
CA TYR A 84 13.98 -7.84 4.71
C TYR A 84 13.15 -6.55 4.52
N LEU A 85 12.98 -5.78 5.58
CA LEU A 85 12.60 -4.37 5.60
C LEU A 85 13.36 -3.68 6.74
N PRO A 86 13.69 -2.39 6.63
CA PRO A 86 14.35 -1.69 7.73
C PRO A 86 13.46 -1.67 9.00
N PRO A 87 14.05 -1.66 10.21
CA PRO A 87 13.28 -1.60 11.46
C PRO A 87 12.51 -0.28 11.55
N ASP A 88 11.37 -0.28 12.25
CA ASP A 88 10.42 0.83 12.32
C ASP A 88 9.70 1.15 11.01
N PHE A 89 9.78 0.31 9.98
CA PHE A 89 9.05 0.47 8.72
C PHE A 89 8.11 -0.69 8.44
N LEU A 90 7.02 -0.38 7.72
CA LEU A 90 6.14 -1.37 7.12
C LEU A 90 5.76 -0.97 5.70
N LEU A 91 5.30 -1.95 4.93
CA LEU A 91 4.68 -1.72 3.63
C LEU A 91 3.15 -1.77 3.77
N ASN A 92 2.46 -0.75 3.25
CA ASN A 92 1.03 -0.78 2.98
C ASN A 92 0.81 -1.09 1.49
N VAL A 93 0.12 -2.17 1.19
CA VAL A 93 -0.06 -2.68 -0.17
C VAL A 93 -1.53 -2.74 -0.51
N ASN A 94 -1.94 -2.06 -1.58
CA ASN A 94 -3.30 -2.15 -2.10
C ASN A 94 -3.26 -2.77 -3.50
N ILE A 95 -4.10 -3.77 -3.72
CA ILE A 95 -4.17 -4.55 -4.95
C ILE A 95 -5.50 -4.22 -5.64
N GLN A 96 -5.49 -3.81 -6.90
CA GLN A 96 -6.73 -3.64 -7.67
C GLN A 96 -7.47 -4.97 -7.80
N LYS A 97 -8.80 -4.92 -7.82
CA LYS A 97 -9.63 -6.12 -7.98
C LYS A 97 -9.30 -6.92 -9.26
N ALA A 98 -9.34 -8.24 -9.14
CA ALA A 98 -9.14 -9.19 -10.22
C ALA A 98 -10.44 -9.91 -10.57
N GLY A 99 -10.46 -10.46 -11.78
CA GLY A 99 -11.50 -11.38 -12.22
C GLY A 99 -11.77 -11.29 -13.72
N PRO A 100 -12.70 -12.12 -14.23
CA PRO A 100 -12.98 -12.22 -15.66
C PRO A 100 -13.45 -10.93 -16.34
N LYS A 101 -13.91 -9.94 -15.56
CA LYS A 101 -14.41 -8.65 -16.05
C LYS A 101 -13.51 -7.47 -15.68
N GLU A 102 -12.35 -7.75 -15.12
CA GLU A 102 -11.37 -6.76 -14.69
C GLU A 102 -10.14 -6.79 -15.61
N ASN A 103 -9.32 -5.75 -15.54
CA ASN A 103 -8.03 -5.72 -16.24
C ASN A 103 -7.03 -6.72 -15.65
N CYS A 104 -7.21 -7.07 -14.37
CA CYS A 104 -6.38 -8.01 -13.63
C CYS A 104 -6.95 -9.43 -13.75
N GLN A 105 -6.47 -10.23 -14.70
CA GLN A 105 -7.02 -11.58 -14.95
C GLN A 105 -6.10 -12.71 -14.48
N LYS A 106 -4.80 -12.44 -14.36
CA LYS A 106 -3.80 -13.38 -13.86
C LYS A 106 -2.75 -12.65 -13.01
N PRO A 107 -1.98 -13.39 -12.17
CA PRO A 107 -1.02 -12.77 -11.26
C PRO A 107 0.02 -11.90 -11.97
N GLU A 108 0.44 -12.27 -13.17
CA GLU A 108 1.48 -11.59 -13.95
C GLU A 108 1.01 -10.26 -14.56
N ASP A 109 -0.30 -10.00 -14.61
CA ASP A 109 -0.84 -8.71 -15.10
C ASP A 109 -0.50 -7.56 -14.13
N TYR A 110 -0.32 -7.89 -12.84
CA TYR A 110 -0.06 -6.90 -11.81
C TYR A 110 1.32 -6.27 -11.94
N LYS A 111 1.28 -4.95 -12.02
CA LYS A 111 2.40 -4.03 -11.99
C LYS A 111 2.46 -3.38 -10.62
N PHE A 112 3.59 -3.53 -9.93
CA PHE A 112 3.79 -2.91 -8.62
C PHE A 112 4.28 -1.48 -8.83
N VAL A 113 3.71 -0.54 -8.10
CA VAL A 113 4.05 0.89 -8.20
C VAL A 113 4.38 1.39 -6.80
N LEU A 114 5.54 2.01 -6.66
CA LEU A 114 5.89 2.69 -5.43
C LEU A 114 5.01 3.94 -5.30
N THR A 115 4.28 4.04 -4.21
CA THR A 115 3.35 5.14 -3.92
C THR A 115 3.73 5.85 -2.63
N SER A 116 3.18 7.04 -2.48
CA SER A 116 3.14 7.75 -1.21
C SER A 116 1.71 7.74 -0.65
N GLN A 117 1.54 7.92 0.66
CA GLN A 117 0.21 7.99 1.27
C GLN A 117 -0.67 9.10 0.65
N TYR A 118 -0.07 10.26 0.35
CA TYR A 118 -0.82 11.45 -0.08
C TYR A 118 -0.51 11.91 -1.50
N GLY A 119 0.56 11.38 -2.11
CA GLY A 119 1.02 11.77 -3.45
C GLY A 119 1.03 13.27 -3.69
N HIS A 120 0.48 13.70 -4.83
CA HIS A 120 0.43 15.11 -5.25
C HIS A 120 -0.58 15.95 -4.47
N SER A 121 -1.63 15.34 -3.92
CA SER A 121 -2.81 16.07 -3.42
C SER A 121 -2.56 16.92 -2.16
N ASN A 122 -1.50 16.63 -1.39
CA ASN A 122 -1.20 17.32 -0.13
C ASN A 122 0.18 17.99 -0.04
N LEU A 123 0.84 18.27 -1.17
CA LEU A 123 2.16 18.95 -1.20
C LEU A 123 2.18 20.29 -0.43
N LYS A 124 1.04 20.98 -0.33
CA LYS A 124 0.92 22.25 0.41
C LYS A 124 1.12 22.12 1.93
N PHE A 125 0.78 20.97 2.50
CA PHE A 125 0.89 20.71 3.95
C PHE A 125 2.27 20.17 4.32
N TRP A 126 2.97 19.54 3.38
CA TRP A 126 4.24 18.84 3.61
C TRP A 126 5.40 19.47 2.83
N LYS A 127 5.58 20.79 2.97
CA LYS A 127 6.52 21.59 2.15
C LYS A 127 7.98 21.14 2.17
N ASN A 128 8.39 20.40 3.20
CA ASN A 128 9.76 19.91 3.37
C ASN A 128 9.87 18.39 3.15
N HIS A 129 8.80 17.74 2.72
CA HIS A 129 8.82 16.32 2.42
C HIS A 129 9.22 16.10 0.96
N GLN A 130 10.19 15.22 0.74
CA GLN A 130 10.63 14.82 -0.59
C GLN A 130 10.47 13.31 -0.71
N ASP A 131 9.78 12.89 -1.77
CA ASP A 131 9.81 11.50 -2.20
C ASP A 131 11.09 11.26 -3.02
N ILE A 132 11.45 9.99 -3.19
CA ILE A 132 12.50 9.58 -4.11
C ILE A 132 12.15 9.97 -5.55
N GLU A 133 13.15 10.45 -6.29
CA GLU A 133 13.00 10.65 -7.72
C GLU A 133 12.79 9.30 -8.43
N ARG A 134 11.62 9.14 -9.04
CA ARG A 134 11.27 7.93 -9.79
C ARG A 134 10.32 8.29 -10.91
N CYS A 135 10.41 7.58 -12.03
CA CYS A 135 9.51 7.79 -13.17
C CYS A 135 9.53 9.22 -13.72
N GLY A 136 10.66 9.92 -13.59
CA GLY A 136 10.82 11.31 -14.04
C GLY A 136 10.13 12.37 -13.17
N THR A 137 9.71 12.01 -11.95
CA THR A 137 9.09 12.92 -10.97
C THR A 137 9.74 12.76 -9.59
N SER A 138 9.81 13.85 -8.84
CA SER A 138 10.23 13.88 -7.42
C SER A 138 9.05 13.78 -6.44
N VAL A 139 7.86 13.46 -6.97
CA VAL A 139 6.64 13.24 -6.21
C VAL A 139 6.03 11.96 -6.71
N LEU A 140 5.89 10.99 -5.81
CA LEU A 140 5.25 9.71 -6.11
C LEU A 140 3.73 9.89 -6.19
N PRO A 141 3.04 9.07 -6.99
CA PRO A 141 1.58 9.04 -6.97
C PRO A 141 1.06 8.54 -5.62
N SER A 142 -0.14 8.97 -5.26
CA SER A 142 -0.84 8.47 -4.08
C SER A 142 -1.39 7.06 -4.30
N GLU A 143 -1.66 6.35 -3.20
CA GLU A 143 -2.33 5.05 -3.24
C GLU A 143 -3.65 5.10 -4.01
N HIS A 144 -4.49 6.11 -3.73
CA HIS A 144 -5.77 6.30 -4.41
C HIS A 144 -5.60 6.65 -5.89
N GLU A 145 -4.66 7.52 -6.25
CA GLU A 145 -4.37 7.84 -7.66
C GLU A 145 -3.97 6.62 -8.50
N ILE A 146 -3.38 5.59 -7.88
CA ILE A 146 -3.08 4.32 -8.56
C ILE A 146 -4.28 3.37 -8.54
N MET A 147 -4.97 3.24 -7.42
CA MET A 147 -6.10 2.33 -7.27
C MET A 147 -7.31 2.73 -8.12
N ASP A 148 -7.53 4.03 -8.34
CA ASP A 148 -8.65 4.57 -9.12
C ASP A 148 -8.36 4.64 -10.63
N ARG A 149 -7.22 4.12 -11.12
CA ARG A 149 -6.93 4.06 -12.57
C ARG A 149 -7.79 3.00 -13.25
N ASP A 150 -8.50 3.42 -14.29
CA ASP A 150 -9.30 2.54 -15.14
C ASP A 150 -8.46 1.66 -16.07
N GLU A 151 -7.26 2.12 -16.45
CA GLU A 151 -6.37 1.39 -17.35
C GLU A 151 -5.23 0.72 -16.59
N GLY A 152 -4.94 -0.53 -16.95
CA GLY A 152 -3.87 -1.32 -16.36
C GLY A 152 -4.33 -2.19 -15.19
N CYS A 153 -3.37 -2.85 -14.56
CA CYS A 153 -3.59 -3.74 -13.44
C CYS A 153 -2.50 -3.47 -12.39
N TRP A 154 -2.89 -2.82 -11.29
CA TRP A 154 -1.95 -2.19 -10.38
C TRP A 154 -1.97 -2.78 -8.97
N ALA A 155 -0.79 -2.81 -8.37
CA ALA A 155 -0.61 -2.95 -6.93
C ALA A 155 0.21 -1.77 -6.42
N SER A 156 -0.35 -0.96 -5.54
CA SER A 156 0.39 0.12 -4.89
C SER A 156 1.22 -0.43 -3.73
N VAL A 157 2.41 0.10 -3.55
CA VAL A 157 3.33 -0.23 -2.44
C VAL A 157 3.76 1.07 -1.80
N THR A 158 3.28 1.33 -0.58
CA THR A 158 3.63 2.53 0.19
C THR A 158 4.47 2.16 1.39
N VAL A 159 5.55 2.91 1.59
CA VAL A 159 6.40 2.78 2.79
C VAL A 159 5.85 3.68 3.90
N ARG A 160 5.71 3.14 5.10
CA ARG A 160 5.18 3.85 6.27
C ARG A 160 6.09 3.67 7.48
N LEU A 161 6.21 4.71 8.30
CA LEU A 161 6.89 4.63 9.59
C LEU A 161 5.94 4.04 10.62
N ALA A 162 6.38 2.98 11.30
CA ALA A 162 5.53 2.25 12.23
C ALA A 162 5.26 3.02 13.54
N LYS A 163 6.22 3.82 14.00
CA LYS A 163 6.14 4.44 15.33
C LYS A 163 5.12 5.58 15.39
N ASP A 164 5.18 6.50 14.45
CA ASP A 164 4.38 7.72 14.41
C ASP A 164 3.43 7.80 13.22
N ASP A 165 3.36 6.73 12.42
CA ASP A 165 2.56 6.66 11.20
C ASP A 165 2.94 7.71 10.14
N ALA A 166 4.17 8.21 10.21
CA ALA A 166 4.62 9.24 9.30
C ALA A 166 4.79 8.72 7.86
N ARG A 167 4.68 9.67 6.93
CA ARG A 167 5.04 9.48 5.51
C ARG A 167 6.54 9.21 5.41
N ALA A 168 6.91 8.12 4.74
CA ALA A 168 8.31 7.80 4.48
C ALA A 168 8.96 8.83 3.55
N ASN A 169 10.17 9.28 3.87
CA ASN A 169 10.98 10.20 3.06
C ASN A 169 11.77 9.47 1.96
N GLU A 170 12.44 10.24 1.09
CA GLU A 170 13.30 9.74 0.01
C GLU A 170 14.22 8.59 0.44
N LYS A 171 14.97 8.75 1.53
CA LYS A 171 15.94 7.74 1.98
C LYS A 171 15.26 6.41 2.33
N GLU A 172 14.09 6.48 2.93
CA GLU A 172 13.32 5.32 3.38
C GLU A 172 12.64 4.63 2.19
N GLN A 173 12.15 5.42 1.24
CA GLN A 173 11.62 4.94 -0.03
C GLN A 173 12.72 4.26 -0.87
N ASP A 174 13.94 4.81 -0.90
CA ASP A 174 15.09 4.24 -1.62
C ASP A 174 15.48 2.86 -1.10
N MET A 175 15.39 2.62 0.21
CA MET A 175 15.62 1.29 0.77
C MET A 175 14.66 0.26 0.16
N VAL A 176 13.39 0.61 -0.01
CA VAL A 176 12.38 -0.27 -0.60
C VAL A 176 12.56 -0.41 -2.11
N VAL A 177 13.00 0.65 -2.80
CA VAL A 177 13.38 0.55 -4.23
C VAL A 177 14.52 -0.43 -4.43
N ASN A 178 15.57 -0.35 -3.60
CA ASN A 178 16.69 -1.27 -3.66
C ASN A 178 16.28 -2.72 -3.34
N LEU A 179 15.32 -2.89 -2.43
CA LEU A 179 14.77 -4.22 -2.10
C LEU A 179 13.88 -4.78 -3.20
N LEU A 180 13.00 -3.99 -3.83
CA LEU A 180 12.03 -4.52 -4.79
C LEU A 180 12.54 -4.50 -6.24
N GLY A 181 13.51 -3.64 -6.55
CA GLY A 181 14.18 -3.57 -7.84
C GLY A 181 13.21 -3.57 -9.02
N ASP A 182 13.43 -4.50 -9.95
CA ASP A 182 12.67 -4.64 -11.19
C ASP A 182 11.21 -5.06 -10.99
N LEU A 183 10.79 -5.43 -9.77
CA LEU A 183 9.37 -5.64 -9.47
C LEU A 183 8.59 -4.31 -9.60
N LEU A 184 9.23 -3.19 -9.24
CA LEU A 184 8.61 -1.87 -9.27
C LEU A 184 8.64 -1.28 -10.68
N THR A 185 7.45 -0.95 -11.17
CA THR A 185 7.21 -0.31 -12.47
C THR A 185 6.81 1.15 -12.29
N CYS A 186 6.85 1.88 -13.41
CA CYS A 186 6.24 3.20 -13.51
C CYS A 186 4.80 3.08 -14.02
N PRO A 187 3.86 3.83 -13.44
CA PRO A 187 2.46 3.78 -13.81
C PRO A 187 2.15 4.60 -15.07
#